data_AF-A0A2N2AC29-F1
#
_entry.id   AF-A0A2N2AC29-F1
#
_cell.length_a   1.000
_cell.length_b   1.000
_cell.length_c   1.000
_cell.angle_alpha   90.00
_cell.angle_beta   90.00
_cell.angle_gamma   90.00
#
_symmetry.space_group_name_H-M   'P 1'
#
loop_
_entity.id
_entity.type
_entity.pdbx_description
1 polymer ?
#
loop_
_entity_poly.entity_id
_entity_poly.type
_entity_poly.pdbx_seq_one_letter_code
_entity_poly.pdbx_strand_id
1 'polypeptide(L)'
;MITLQFSSTSHPASRLICWGTWSRHSHVDFVLPDGRLLGAVPGGVRVRPYDPSALRIERYHVDASDTVLSVALAQLGKHYDWPGALGLALRRNWQEDDAWFCSELVAWSFEQAGRPLLNAPQAWRLTPRDILLSPLLRQLK
;
A
#
# COMPACT_ATOMS: atom_id res chain seq x y z
N MET A 1 0.92 3.47 -16.77
CA MET A 1 1.08 4.51 -15.72
C MET A 1 0.22 4.10 -14.54
N ILE A 2 0.83 3.94 -13.37
CA ILE A 2 0.12 3.46 -12.17
C ILE A 2 -0.16 4.64 -11.24
N THR A 3 -1.35 4.65 -10.64
CA THR A 3 -1.76 5.68 -9.68
C THR A 3 -1.84 5.05 -8.29
N LEU A 4 -1.15 5.63 -7.33
CA LEU A 4 -1.21 5.28 -5.92
C LEU A 4 -1.97 6.37 -5.16
N GLN A 5 -2.89 5.96 -4.30
CA GLN A 5 -3.60 6.84 -3.40
C GLN A 5 -3.15 6.57 -1.97
N PHE A 6 -2.56 7.57 -1.33
CA PHE A 6 -2.27 7.56 0.09
C PHE A 6 -3.42 8.18 0.85
N SER A 7 -3.78 7.58 1.98
CA SER A 7 -4.86 8.12 2.80
C SER A 7 -4.66 7.93 4.30
N SER A 8 -5.42 8.70 5.07
CA SER A 8 -5.64 8.48 6.50
C SER A 8 -7.09 8.74 6.87
N THR A 9 -7.55 8.11 7.96
CA THR A 9 -8.93 8.19 8.45
C THR A 9 -8.96 8.65 9.91
N SER A 10 -10.15 8.92 10.44
CA SER A 10 -10.32 9.29 11.86
C SER A 10 -10.13 8.11 12.83
N HIS A 11 -10.08 6.87 12.31
CA HIS A 11 -10.04 5.67 13.14
C HIS A 11 -8.77 5.60 14.01
N PRO A 12 -8.87 5.06 15.25
CA PRO A 12 -7.73 4.95 16.16
C PRO A 12 -6.51 4.23 15.56
N ALA A 13 -6.74 3.16 14.79
CA ALA A 13 -5.68 2.42 14.11
C ALA A 13 -4.92 3.30 13.09
N SER A 14 -5.64 4.14 12.32
CA SER A 14 -5.02 5.08 11.38
C SER A 14 -4.13 6.09 12.12
N ARG A 15 -4.61 6.63 13.25
CA ARG A 15 -3.84 7.57 14.09
C ARG A 15 -2.59 6.92 14.68
N LEU A 16 -2.70 5.68 15.15
CA LEU A 16 -1.57 4.92 15.71
C LEU A 16 -0.48 4.68 14.65
N ILE A 17 -0.87 4.30 13.43
CA ILE A 17 0.07 4.11 12.32
C ILE A 17 0.73 5.44 11.96
N CYS A 18 -0.05 6.52 11.79
CA CYS A 18 0.50 7.85 11.48
C CYS A 18 1.50 8.30 12.55
N TRP A 19 1.18 8.11 13.84
CA TRP A 19 2.08 8.44 14.95
C TRP A 19 3.34 7.56 14.95
N GLY A 20 3.19 6.24 14.87
CA GLY A 20 4.32 5.30 14.92
C GLY A 20 5.25 5.34 13.70
N THR A 21 4.75 5.83 12.56
CA THR A 21 5.54 5.99 11.32
C THR A 21 5.95 7.44 11.07
N TRP A 22 5.51 8.39 11.92
CA TRP A 22 5.68 9.83 11.72
C TRP A 22 5.24 10.28 10.31
N SER A 23 4.11 9.73 9.87
CA SER A 23 3.52 9.97 8.55
C SER A 23 2.14 10.58 8.71
N ARG A 24 1.70 11.32 7.69
CA ARG A 24 0.31 11.82 7.59
C ARG A 24 -0.63 10.79 6.96
N HIS A 25 -0.06 9.72 6.43
CA HIS A 25 -0.73 8.65 5.70
C HIS A 25 -0.55 7.33 6.44
N SER A 26 -1.66 6.64 6.68
CA SER A 26 -1.70 5.34 7.33
C SER A 26 -2.01 4.21 6.36
N HIS A 27 -2.37 4.53 5.12
CA HIS A 27 -2.85 3.58 4.15
C HIS A 27 -2.41 3.97 2.73
N VAL A 28 -2.26 2.97 1.87
CA VAL A 28 -1.98 3.15 0.44
C VAL A 28 -2.78 2.13 -0.37
N ASP A 29 -3.37 2.58 -1.47
CA ASP A 29 -4.11 1.74 -2.43
C ASP A 29 -3.64 2.02 -3.86
N PHE A 30 -3.77 1.03 -4.73
CA PHE A 30 -3.79 1.26 -6.17
C PHE A 30 -5.14 1.88 -6.57
N VAL A 31 -5.11 2.89 -7.45
CA VAL A 31 -6.31 3.41 -8.09
C VAL A 31 -6.48 2.72 -9.44
N LEU A 32 -7.59 1.99 -9.59
CA LEU A 32 -7.94 1.30 -10.82
C LEU A 32 -8.46 2.28 -11.89
N PRO A 33 -8.46 1.89 -13.18
CA PRO A 33 -8.96 2.75 -14.27
C PRO A 33 -10.40 3.22 -14.11
N ASP A 34 -11.24 2.44 -13.42
CA ASP A 34 -12.63 2.76 -13.11
C ASP A 34 -12.81 3.63 -11.83
N GLY A 35 -11.71 4.07 -11.22
CA GLY A 35 -11.69 4.91 -10.03
C GLY A 35 -11.85 4.15 -8.71
N ARG A 36 -12.01 2.82 -8.73
CA ARG A 36 -12.02 2.00 -7.51
C ARG A 36 -10.62 1.84 -6.93
N LEU A 37 -10.57 1.44 -5.66
CA LEU A 37 -9.34 1.24 -4.90
C LEU A 37 -9.06 -0.25 -4.74
N LEU A 38 -7.86 -0.68 -5.11
CA LEU A 38 -7.35 -2.02 -4.87
C LEU A 38 -6.27 -1.94 -3.79
N GLY A 39 -6.47 -2.66 -2.69
CA GLY A 39 -5.47 -2.75 -1.64
C GLY A 39 -5.85 -3.73 -0.53
N ALA A 40 -4.88 -3.99 0.35
CA ALA A 40 -5.06 -4.83 1.52
C ALA A 40 -5.65 -4.01 2.68
N VAL A 41 -6.81 -4.41 3.20
CA VAL A 41 -7.47 -3.77 4.36
C VAL A 41 -7.91 -4.84 5.35
N PRO A 42 -8.33 -4.48 6.58
CA PRO A 42 -8.99 -5.43 7.48
C PRO A 42 -9.99 -6.35 6.74
N GLY A 43 -9.69 -7.65 6.76
CA GLY A 43 -10.41 -8.72 6.07
C GLY A 43 -9.94 -9.08 4.65
N GLY A 44 -8.79 -8.58 4.19
CA GLY A 44 -8.06 -9.09 3.02
C GLY A 44 -7.86 -8.09 1.87
N VAL A 45 -7.19 -8.57 0.83
CA VAL A 45 -6.99 -7.84 -0.44
C VAL A 45 -8.29 -7.83 -1.22
N ARG A 46 -8.78 -6.63 -1.55
CA ARG A 46 -10.06 -6.47 -2.25
C ARG A 46 -10.10 -5.19 -3.07
N VAL A 47 -10.95 -5.19 -4.09
CA VAL A 47 -11.38 -3.96 -4.78
C VAL A 47 -12.55 -3.36 -4.01
N ARG A 48 -12.49 -2.05 -3.76
CA ARG A 48 -13.49 -1.31 -2.98
C ARG A 48 -13.76 0.04 -3.62
N PRO A 49 -14.97 0.61 -3.44
CA PRO A 49 -15.22 1.98 -3.83
C PRO A 49 -14.33 2.95 -3.04
N TYR A 50 -14.30 4.20 -3.47
CA TYR A 50 -13.69 5.28 -2.71
C TYR A 50 -14.22 5.31 -1.26
N ASP A 51 -13.33 5.52 -0.29
CA ASP A 51 -13.68 5.62 1.12
C ASP A 51 -14.03 7.07 1.48
N PRO A 52 -15.31 7.40 1.75
CA PRO A 52 -15.72 8.76 2.11
C PRO A 52 -15.22 9.19 3.50
N SER A 53 -14.76 8.25 4.34
CA SER A 53 -14.22 8.55 5.67
C SER A 53 -12.74 8.99 5.65
N ALA A 54 -12.11 8.97 4.47
CA ALA A 54 -10.75 9.44 4.28
C ALA A 54 -10.65 10.95 4.59
N LEU A 55 -9.82 11.30 5.57
CA LEU A 55 -9.59 12.68 6.00
C LEU A 55 -8.50 13.37 5.18
N ARG A 56 -7.54 12.60 4.69
CA ARG A 56 -6.44 13.08 3.85
C ARG A 56 -6.28 12.12 2.70
N ILE A 57 -6.15 12.67 1.51
CA ILE A 57 -5.91 11.92 0.29
C ILE A 57 -4.83 12.66 -0.50
N GLU A 58 -3.77 11.94 -0.82
CA GLU A 58 -2.73 12.42 -1.72
C GLU A 58 -2.52 11.33 -2.78
N ARG A 59 -2.49 11.73 -4.05
CA ARG A 59 -2.31 10.79 -5.17
C ARG A 59 -1.00 11.05 -5.88
N TYR A 60 -0.39 9.96 -6.31
CA TYR A 60 0.90 9.97 -6.97
C TYR A 60 0.88 9.03 -8.17
N HIS A 61 1.58 9.43 -9.22
CA HIS A 61 1.86 8.57 -10.36
C HIS A 61 3.22 7.93 -10.24
N VAL A 62 3.28 6.68 -10.70
CA VAL A 62 4.52 5.97 -10.96
C VAL A 62 4.51 5.52 -12.43
N ASP A 63 5.60 5.81 -13.12
CA ASP A 63 5.80 5.31 -14.48
C ASP A 63 6.20 3.84 -14.42
N ALA A 64 5.20 2.99 -14.67
CA ALA A 64 5.29 1.53 -14.68
C ALA A 64 4.20 0.94 -15.58
N SER A 65 4.44 -0.30 -16.00
CA SER A 65 3.53 -1.12 -16.81
C SER A 65 2.29 -1.55 -16.01
N ASP A 66 1.20 -1.82 -16.73
CA ASP A 66 -0.05 -2.34 -16.16
C ASP A 66 0.09 -3.78 -15.63
N THR A 67 1.24 -4.42 -15.88
CA THR A 67 1.62 -5.68 -15.21
C THR A 67 1.62 -5.53 -13.69
N VAL A 68 1.96 -4.36 -13.14
CA VAL A 68 1.88 -4.09 -11.69
C VAL A 68 0.46 -4.30 -11.17
N LEU A 69 -0.55 -3.75 -11.86
CA LEU A 69 -1.95 -3.92 -11.48
C LEU A 69 -2.42 -5.36 -11.65
N SER A 70 -1.97 -6.02 -12.72
CA SER A 70 -2.30 -7.42 -12.98
C SER A 70 -1.79 -8.34 -11.87
N VAL A 71 -0.55 -8.10 -11.40
CA VAL A 71 0.05 -8.80 -10.26
C VAL A 71 -0.74 -8.52 -8.98
N ALA A 72 -1.08 -7.26 -8.70
CA ALA A 72 -1.85 -6.89 -7.51
C ALA A 72 -3.25 -7.52 -7.52
N LEU A 73 -3.91 -7.58 -8.68
CA LEU A 73 -5.23 -8.20 -8.86
C LEU A 73 -5.19 -9.72 -8.65
N ALA A 74 -4.08 -10.37 -8.99
CA ALA A 74 -3.90 -11.80 -8.71
C ALA A 74 -3.83 -12.12 -7.20
N GLN A 75 -3.65 -11.10 -6.35
CA GLN A 75 -3.65 -11.25 -4.89
C GLN A 75 -5.05 -11.09 -4.26
N LEU A 76 -6.10 -10.88 -5.05
CA LEU A 76 -7.46 -10.72 -4.52
C LEU A 76 -7.88 -11.91 -3.66
N GLY A 77 -8.51 -11.62 -2.52
CA GLY A 77 -8.97 -12.63 -1.55
C GLY A 77 -7.92 -13.08 -0.56
N LYS A 78 -6.63 -12.78 -0.77
CA LYS A 78 -5.57 -13.10 0.20
C LYS A 78 -5.77 -12.34 1.51
N HIS A 79 -5.26 -12.93 2.59
CA HIS A 79 -5.53 -12.47 3.95
C HIS A 79 -4.85 -11.13 4.24
N TYR A 80 -5.38 -10.43 5.24
CA TYR A 80 -4.76 -9.21 5.76
C TYR A 80 -3.76 -9.57 6.86
N ASP A 81 -2.58 -8.94 6.82
CA ASP A 81 -1.56 -9.14 7.84
C ASP A 81 -1.92 -8.38 9.13
N TRP A 82 -2.75 -9.01 9.97
CA TRP A 82 -3.11 -8.49 11.29
C TRP A 82 -1.91 -8.32 12.23
N PRO A 83 -0.95 -9.27 12.32
CA PRO A 83 0.30 -9.06 13.04
C PRO A 83 1.07 -7.81 12.59
N GLY A 84 1.20 -7.59 11.28
CA GLY A 84 1.80 -6.39 10.71
C GLY A 84 1.05 -5.11 11.09
N ALA A 85 -0.28 -5.15 11.09
CA ALA A 85 -1.12 -3.99 11.40
C ALA A 85 -1.21 -3.65 12.91
N LEU A 86 -1.27 -4.66 13.79
CA LEU A 86 -1.42 -4.46 15.24
C LEU A 86 -0.09 -4.15 15.94
N GLY A 87 1.04 -4.43 15.28
CA GLY A 87 2.35 -4.31 15.89
C GLY A 87 3.47 -3.86 14.96
N LEU A 88 3.21 -3.24 13.79
CA LEU A 88 4.27 -2.77 12.88
C LEU A 88 5.41 -3.82 12.68
N ALA A 89 4.98 -5.09 12.63
CA ALA A 89 5.65 -6.38 12.44
C ALA A 89 6.94 -6.70 13.24
N LEU A 90 6.83 -7.61 14.22
CA LEU A 90 7.93 -8.48 14.64
C LEU A 90 8.42 -9.30 13.43
N ARG A 91 9.59 -8.95 12.85
CA ARG A 91 10.38 -9.74 11.86
C ARG A 91 9.59 -10.64 10.87
N ARG A 92 8.60 -10.10 10.16
CA ARG A 92 7.97 -10.81 9.02
C ARG A 92 8.65 -10.43 7.71
N ASN A 93 8.85 -11.39 6.81
CA ASN A 93 9.35 -11.11 5.47
C ASN A 93 8.18 -10.61 4.60
N TRP A 94 8.18 -9.32 4.26
CA TRP A 94 7.13 -8.71 3.43
C TRP A 94 7.07 -9.27 1.99
N GLN A 95 8.06 -10.07 1.58
CA GLN A 95 8.06 -10.74 0.29
C GLN A 95 7.21 -12.03 0.28
N GLU A 96 6.81 -12.53 1.45
CA GLU A 96 5.89 -13.66 1.56
C GLU A 96 4.48 -13.23 1.13
N ASP A 97 3.86 -14.03 0.26
CA ASP A 97 2.65 -13.63 -0.44
C ASP A 97 1.36 -14.17 0.20
N ASP A 98 1.39 -14.70 1.42
CA ASP A 98 0.26 -15.35 2.09
C ASP A 98 -0.69 -14.37 2.80
N ALA A 99 -0.18 -13.23 3.26
CA ALA A 99 -0.97 -12.13 3.80
C ALA A 99 -0.30 -10.78 3.55
N TRP A 100 -1.11 -9.73 3.43
CA TRP A 100 -0.63 -8.42 3.02
C TRP A 100 -0.96 -7.32 4.01
N PHE A 101 0.04 -6.49 4.31
CA PHE A 101 -0.19 -5.10 4.71
C PHE A 101 -0.28 -4.19 3.48
N CYS A 102 -0.94 -3.04 3.61
CA CYS A 102 -1.29 -2.20 2.45
C CYS A 102 -0.07 -1.75 1.62
N SER A 103 1.00 -1.29 2.26
CA SER A 103 2.25 -0.90 1.61
C SER A 103 3.06 -2.07 1.09
N GLU A 104 2.97 -3.24 1.72
CA GLU A 104 3.69 -4.45 1.30
C GLU A 104 3.14 -5.00 0.00
N LEU A 105 1.79 -5.07 -0.12
CA LEU A 105 1.14 -5.44 -1.38
C LEU A 105 1.59 -4.53 -2.53
N VAL A 106 1.68 -3.21 -2.27
CA VAL A 106 2.14 -2.25 -3.27
C VAL A 106 3.59 -2.53 -3.65
N ALA A 107 4.51 -2.54 -2.68
CA ALA A 107 5.92 -2.78 -2.95
C ALA A 107 6.15 -4.11 -3.68
N TRP A 108 5.55 -5.20 -3.20
CA TRP A 108 5.67 -6.52 -3.80
C TRP A 108 5.15 -6.54 -5.24
N SER A 109 4.00 -5.92 -5.52
CA SER A 109 3.46 -5.89 -6.90
C SER A 109 4.40 -5.17 -7.87
N PHE A 110 5.11 -4.13 -7.40
CA PHE A 110 6.13 -3.43 -8.17
C PHE A 110 7.42 -4.25 -8.36
N GLU A 111 7.86 -4.99 -7.33
CA GLU A 111 8.99 -5.93 -7.44
C GLU A 111 8.72 -7.01 -8.50
N GLN A 112 7.57 -7.68 -8.42
CA GLN A 112 7.20 -8.75 -9.36
C GLN A 112 7.05 -8.25 -10.80
N ALA A 113 6.70 -6.96 -10.97
CA ALA A 113 6.64 -6.33 -12.28
C ALA A 113 8.00 -5.83 -12.80
N GLY A 114 9.10 -6.08 -12.06
CA GLY A 114 10.45 -5.65 -12.44
C GLY A 114 10.70 -4.15 -12.30
N ARG A 115 9.90 -3.45 -11.50
CA ARG A 115 9.97 -1.99 -11.29
C ARG A 115 9.94 -1.65 -9.79
N PRO A 116 10.95 -2.08 -9.01
CA PRO A 116 10.98 -1.86 -7.56
C PRO A 116 10.83 -0.38 -7.21
N LEU A 117 9.94 -0.07 -6.26
CA LEU A 117 9.78 1.31 -5.76
C LEU A 117 10.94 1.71 -4.84
N LEU A 118 11.55 0.76 -4.16
CA LEU A 118 12.50 1.00 -3.08
C LEU A 118 13.75 0.15 -3.28
N ASN A 119 14.91 0.71 -2.96
CA ASN A 119 16.17 -0.04 -2.91
C ASN A 119 16.34 -0.71 -1.53
N ALA A 120 15.36 -1.49 -1.11
CA ALA A 120 15.30 -2.06 0.24
C ALA A 120 14.85 -3.54 0.26
N PRO A 121 15.49 -4.44 -0.52
CA PRO A 121 15.07 -5.84 -0.62
C PRO A 121 15.16 -6.57 0.74
N GLN A 122 16.02 -6.11 1.65
CA GLN A 122 16.24 -6.70 2.97
C GLN A 122 15.47 -5.97 4.09
N ALA A 123 14.59 -5.03 3.74
CA ALA A 123 13.73 -4.41 4.75
C ALA A 123 12.87 -5.49 5.41
N TRP A 124 12.79 -5.45 6.74
CA TRP A 124 11.92 -6.36 7.51
C TRP A 124 10.49 -5.82 7.63
N ARG A 125 10.23 -4.63 7.09
CA ARG A 125 8.92 -3.95 7.12
C ARG A 125 8.88 -2.89 6.03
N LEU A 126 7.71 -2.72 5.41
CA LEU A 126 7.40 -1.58 4.57
C LEU A 126 6.11 -0.92 5.04
N THR A 127 6.17 0.38 5.32
CA THR A 127 5.02 1.20 5.72
C THR A 127 4.59 2.12 4.57
N PRO A 128 3.39 2.71 4.62
CA PRO A 128 2.97 3.70 3.63
C PRO A 128 3.95 4.87 3.51
N ARG A 129 4.62 5.25 4.60
CA ARG A 129 5.67 6.27 4.56
C ARG A 129 6.85 5.84 3.68
N ASP A 130 7.27 4.59 3.78
CA ASP A 130 8.43 4.10 3.03
C ASP A 130 8.15 4.17 1.53
N ILE A 131 6.95 3.78 1.11
CA ILE A 131 6.49 3.96 -0.28
C ILE A 131 6.52 5.44 -0.67
N LEU A 132 6.04 6.34 0.19
CA LEU A 132 6.00 7.78 -0.08
C LEU A 132 7.40 8.40 -0.29
N LEU A 133 8.45 7.79 0.26
CA LEU A 133 9.83 8.24 0.10
C LEU A 133 10.47 7.80 -1.21
N SER A 134 9.80 6.97 -2.02
CA SER A 134 10.37 6.52 -3.28
C SER A 134 10.49 7.68 -4.29
N PRO A 135 11.66 7.84 -4.95
CA PRO A 135 11.90 8.91 -5.91
C PRO A 135 11.12 8.73 -7.22
N LEU A 136 10.45 7.57 -7.40
CA LEU A 136 9.66 7.29 -8.59
C LEU A 136 8.25 7.89 -8.51
N LEU A 137 7.80 8.33 -7.32
CA LEU A 137 6.49 8.95 -7.15
C LEU A 137 6.50 10.39 -7.63
N ARG A 138 5.53 10.73 -8.48
CA ARG A 138 5.26 12.09 -8.94
C ARG A 138 3.90 12.52 -8.42
N GLN A 139 3.86 13.55 -7.59
CA GLN A 139 2.62 14.03 -6.99
C GLN A 139 1.67 14.57 -8.07
N LEU A 140 0.41 14.16 -8.00
CA LEU A 140 -0.67 14.82 -8.73
C LEU A 140 -0.99 16.13 -8.04
N LYS A 141 -0.83 17.24 -8.77
CA LYS A 141 -1.30 18.56 -8.35
C LYS A 141 -2.81 18.65 -8.40
#